data_AF-A0A831JL07-F1
#
_entry.id   AF-A0A831JL07-F1
#
_cell.length_a   1.000
_cell.length_b   1.000
_cell.length_c   1.000
_cell.angle_alpha   90.00
_cell.angle_beta   90.00
_cell.angle_gamma   90.00
#
_symmetry.space_group_name_H-M   'P 1'
#
loop_
_entity.id
_entity.type
_entity.pdbx_description
1 polymer ?
#
loop_
_entity_poly.entity_id
_entity_poly.type
_entity_poly.pdbx_seq_one_letter_code
_entity_poly.pdbx_strand_id
1 'polypeptide(L)'
;MFGSEIYSKRFWEIDFARGIALIMMLISNFVTDLQFFLGYSEHKIFWKFFAYATASLFVSISGLSLWISHARGRKSIKKYLLRFAKLFGLGVLITLTTYLLLERGTIYFGVLHFLGVASLLVIPFYQLGWKNIFIAPLFLLGREIVREIHAESLFLLPLGITPHQFFTLDYFPIFPWFGVFLLGTAVGGILYPNGQRKFNISNLDNPVIDFICFLGRNTLKIYVIHQPVFVGLLMLIYGGLPNLGV
;
A
#
# COMPACT_ATOMS: atom_id res chain seq x y z
N MET A 1 18.83 -21.77 -8.56
CA MET A 1 18.78 -22.39 -7.21
C MET A 1 18.79 -21.28 -6.15
N PHE A 2 17.68 -20.56 -6.01
CA PHE A 2 17.58 -19.42 -5.10
C PHE A 2 17.17 -19.87 -3.69
N GLY A 3 18.17 -20.29 -2.91
CA GLY A 3 18.23 -20.16 -1.45
C GLY A 3 17.12 -20.83 -0.63
N SER A 4 17.29 -22.12 -0.33
CA SER A 4 16.54 -22.83 0.72
C SER A 4 16.65 -22.17 2.10
N GLU A 5 17.75 -21.46 2.40
CA GLU A 5 17.91 -20.72 3.65
C GLU A 5 17.04 -19.46 3.77
N ILE A 6 16.67 -18.81 2.64
CA ILE A 6 15.82 -17.60 2.65
C ILE A 6 14.40 -17.98 3.10
N TYR A 7 13.94 -19.19 2.76
CA TYR A 7 12.64 -19.73 3.14
C TYR A 7 12.56 -20.15 4.61
N SER A 8 13.68 -20.33 5.33
CA SER A 8 13.64 -20.71 6.75
C SER A 8 13.12 -19.58 7.66
N LYS A 9 13.21 -18.32 7.21
CA LYS A 9 12.69 -17.14 7.93
C LYS A 9 11.54 -16.42 7.23
N ARG A 10 11.20 -16.72 5.97
CA ARG A 10 10.14 -16.05 5.20
C ARG A 10 9.17 -17.03 4.55
N PHE A 11 7.91 -16.63 4.50
CA PHE A 11 6.83 -17.40 3.90
C PHE A 11 6.70 -17.01 2.41
N TRP A 12 6.96 -17.96 1.51
CA TRP A 12 6.99 -17.73 0.08
C TRP A 12 5.64 -17.27 -0.48
N GLU A 13 4.54 -17.80 0.06
CA GLU A 13 3.17 -17.49 -0.34
C GLU A 13 2.79 -16.03 -0.04
N ILE A 14 3.39 -15.45 1.01
CA ILE A 14 3.19 -14.03 1.34
C ILE A 14 3.99 -13.15 0.38
N ASP A 15 5.22 -13.55 0.08
CA ASP A 15 6.02 -12.84 -0.91
C ASP A 15 5.38 -12.96 -2.31
N PHE A 16 4.80 -14.12 -2.66
CA PHE A 16 4.03 -14.32 -3.88
C PHE A 16 2.81 -13.41 -3.95
N ALA A 17 1.98 -13.40 -2.89
CA ALA A 17 0.81 -12.52 -2.81
C ALA A 17 1.19 -11.04 -2.92
N ARG A 18 2.31 -10.64 -2.28
CA ARG A 18 2.82 -9.27 -2.39
C ARG A 18 3.30 -8.96 -3.81
N GLY A 19 3.91 -9.93 -4.48
CA GLY A 19 4.31 -9.84 -5.89
C GLY A 19 3.11 -9.63 -6.81
N ILE A 20 2.02 -10.39 -6.61
CA ILE A 20 0.76 -10.19 -7.35
C ILE A 20 0.23 -8.77 -7.13
N ALA A 21 0.11 -8.34 -5.86
CA ALA A 21 -0.37 -7.00 -5.53
C ALA A 21 0.47 -5.90 -6.19
N LEU A 22 1.80 -6.09 -6.25
CA LEU A 22 2.70 -5.17 -6.93
C LEU A 22 2.46 -5.15 -8.44
N ILE A 23 2.35 -6.31 -9.10
CA ILE A 23 2.07 -6.37 -10.55
C ILE A 23 0.76 -5.67 -10.88
N MET A 24 -0.30 -5.94 -10.09
CA MET A 24 -1.58 -5.26 -10.27
C MET A 24 -1.44 -3.74 -10.12
N MET A 25 -0.65 -3.27 -9.16
CA MET A 25 -0.40 -1.84 -8.96
C MET A 25 0.35 -1.22 -10.14
N LEU A 26 1.36 -1.90 -10.67
CA LEU A 26 2.08 -1.45 -11.86
C LEU A 26 1.12 -1.30 -13.05
N ILE A 27 0.26 -2.29 -13.29
CA ILE A 27 -0.74 -2.23 -14.36
C ILE A 27 -1.70 -1.05 -14.13
N SER A 28 -2.26 -0.93 -12.93
CA SER A 28 -3.22 0.13 -12.60
C SER A 28 -2.64 1.53 -12.76
N ASN A 29 -1.40 1.74 -12.29
CA ASN A 29 -0.72 3.03 -12.40
C ASN A 29 -0.33 3.33 -13.85
N PHE A 30 0.16 2.32 -14.59
CA PHE A 30 0.46 2.51 -16.00
C PHE A 30 -0.78 2.91 -16.81
N VAL A 31 -1.94 2.27 -16.57
CA VAL A 31 -3.19 2.69 -17.22
C VAL A 31 -3.55 4.12 -16.82
N THR A 32 -3.39 4.48 -15.55
CA THR A 32 -3.64 5.86 -15.08
C THR A 32 -2.72 6.85 -15.82
N ASP A 33 -1.45 6.51 -16.02
CA ASP A 33 -0.53 7.33 -16.80
C ASP A 33 -0.99 7.47 -18.26
N LEU A 34 -1.48 6.38 -18.89
CA LEU A 34 -2.08 6.46 -20.23
C LEU A 34 -3.34 7.36 -20.26
N GLN A 35 -4.14 7.38 -19.19
CA GLN A 35 -5.30 8.29 -19.11
C GLN A 35 -4.84 9.75 -19.11
N PHE A 36 -3.74 10.07 -18.41
CA PHE A 36 -3.21 11.43 -18.36
C PHE A 36 -2.45 11.86 -19.62
N PHE A 37 -1.59 10.99 -20.18
CA PHE A 37 -0.76 11.32 -21.34
C PHE A 37 -1.49 11.18 -22.68
N LEU A 38 -2.38 10.18 -22.81
CA LEU A 38 -3.02 9.82 -24.07
C LEU A 38 -4.53 10.05 -24.08
N GLY A 39 -5.10 10.53 -22.97
CA GLY A 39 -6.55 10.70 -22.86
C GLY A 39 -7.32 9.38 -22.91
N TYR A 40 -6.66 8.23 -22.63
CA TYR A 40 -7.32 6.93 -22.61
C TYR A 40 -8.53 6.98 -21.67
N SER A 41 -9.69 6.55 -22.15
CA SER A 41 -10.95 6.68 -21.41
C SER A 41 -11.77 5.41 -21.35
N GLU A 42 -11.26 4.30 -21.86
CA GLU A 42 -11.98 3.04 -21.91
C GLU A 42 -12.06 2.37 -20.54
N HIS A 43 -13.18 1.70 -20.27
CA HIS A 43 -13.39 0.87 -19.07
C HIS A 43 -13.09 1.56 -17.71
N LYS A 44 -13.36 2.87 -17.58
CA LYS A 44 -13.07 3.65 -16.34
C LYS A 44 -13.55 2.97 -15.05
N ILE A 45 -14.75 2.39 -15.07
CA ILE A 45 -15.34 1.70 -13.91
C ILE A 45 -14.50 0.48 -13.52
N PHE A 46 -14.11 -0.34 -14.51
CA PHE A 46 -13.25 -1.51 -14.28
C PHE A 46 -11.91 -1.08 -13.69
N TRP A 47 -11.22 -0.12 -14.29
CA TRP A 47 -9.92 0.34 -13.80
C TRP A 47 -9.98 0.95 -12.40
N LYS A 48 -11.06 1.66 -12.08
CA LYS A 48 -11.32 2.16 -10.73
C LYS A 48 -11.47 1.02 -9.72
N PHE A 49 -12.30 0.01 -10.00
CA PHE A 49 -12.44 -1.14 -9.11
C PHE A 49 -11.17 -1.98 -9.02
N PHE A 50 -10.44 -2.12 -10.12
CA PHE A 50 -9.15 -2.81 -10.16
C PHE A 50 -8.15 -2.12 -9.23
N ALA A 51 -8.02 -0.79 -9.32
CA ALA A 51 -7.18 0.00 -8.42
C ALA A 51 -7.57 -0.17 -6.95
N TYR A 52 -8.87 -0.13 -6.61
CA TYR A 52 -9.33 -0.36 -5.25
C TYR A 52 -9.04 -1.77 -4.75
N ALA A 53 -9.21 -2.79 -5.59
CA ALA A 53 -8.90 -4.17 -5.26
C ALA A 53 -7.40 -4.35 -5.02
N THR A 54 -6.56 -3.78 -5.89
CA THR A 54 -5.11 -3.75 -5.76
C THR A 54 -4.67 -3.12 -4.45
N ALA A 55 -5.15 -1.91 -4.18
CA ALA A 55 -4.84 -1.17 -2.96
C ALA A 55 -5.28 -1.94 -1.72
N SER A 56 -6.48 -2.54 -1.75
CA SER A 56 -7.00 -3.34 -0.64
C SER A 56 -6.15 -4.58 -0.37
N LEU A 57 -5.74 -5.28 -1.43
CA LEU A 57 -4.86 -6.43 -1.33
C LEU A 57 -3.49 -6.03 -0.77
N PHE A 58 -2.88 -4.96 -1.29
CA PHE A 58 -1.57 -4.47 -0.86
C PHE A 58 -1.55 -4.05 0.61
N VAL A 59 -2.56 -3.29 1.04
CA VAL A 59 -2.73 -2.84 2.43
C VAL A 59 -2.99 -4.01 3.36
N SER A 60 -3.86 -4.95 2.96
CA SER A 60 -4.15 -6.18 3.75
C SER A 60 -2.89 -7.04 3.93
N ILE A 61 -2.13 -7.28 2.87
CA ILE A 61 -0.87 -8.04 2.93
C ILE A 61 0.15 -7.32 3.83
N SER A 62 0.18 -5.99 3.80
CA SER A 62 1.03 -5.20 4.69
C SER A 62 0.67 -5.38 6.16
N GLY A 63 -0.62 -5.39 6.49
CA GLY A 63 -1.12 -5.69 7.84
C GLY A 63 -0.77 -7.12 8.29
N LEU A 64 -1.02 -8.11 7.43
CA LEU A 64 -0.68 -9.52 7.67
C LEU A 64 0.82 -9.72 7.91
N SER A 65 1.66 -9.10 7.08
CA SER A 65 3.12 -9.18 7.20
C SER A 65 3.61 -8.60 8.53
N LEU A 66 2.97 -7.52 8.99
CA LEU A 66 3.34 -6.87 10.24
C LEU A 66 2.85 -7.67 11.46
N TRP A 67 1.68 -8.31 11.38
CA TRP A 67 1.23 -9.29 12.38
C TRP A 67 2.24 -10.41 12.57
N ILE A 68 2.69 -11.06 11.50
CA ILE A 68 3.67 -12.16 11.60
C ILE A 68 4.98 -11.69 12.24
N SER A 69 5.45 -10.50 11.86
CA SER A 69 6.64 -9.90 12.48
C SER A 69 6.45 -9.67 13.99
N HIS A 70 5.26 -9.23 14.41
CA HIS A 70 4.93 -9.05 15.82
C HIS A 70 4.87 -10.39 16.58
N ALA A 71 4.12 -11.35 16.03
CA ALA A 71 3.82 -12.63 16.67
C ALA A 71 5.07 -13.51 16.90
N ARG A 72 6.12 -13.36 16.07
CA ARG A 72 7.44 -14.01 16.28
C ARG A 72 8.28 -13.40 17.43
N GLY A 73 7.66 -12.69 18.36
CA GLY A 73 8.33 -12.17 19.57
C GLY A 73 9.27 -10.98 19.34
N ARG A 74 9.26 -10.34 18.15
CA ARG A 74 10.12 -9.17 17.86
C ARG A 74 9.51 -7.86 18.38
N LYS A 75 9.03 -7.85 19.63
CA LYS A 75 8.30 -6.74 20.29
C LYS A 75 9.20 -5.56 20.67
N SER A 76 9.90 -4.97 19.70
CA SER A 76 10.77 -3.82 19.93
C SER A 76 10.15 -2.58 19.31
N ILE A 77 9.80 -1.60 20.15
CA ILE A 77 9.28 -0.29 19.71
C ILE A 77 10.20 0.38 18.69
N LYS A 78 11.53 0.20 18.85
CA LYS A 78 12.56 0.68 17.92
C LYS A 78 12.36 0.19 16.49
N LYS A 79 11.87 -1.05 16.29
CA LYS A 79 11.61 -1.60 14.94
C LYS A 79 10.41 -0.93 14.29
N TYR A 80 9.37 -0.61 15.06
CA TYR A 80 8.20 0.10 14.58
C TYR A 80 8.54 1.54 14.22
N LEU A 81 9.29 2.23 15.09
CA LEU A 81 9.78 3.59 14.82
C LEU A 81 10.70 3.64 13.59
N LEU A 82 11.61 2.68 13.43
CA LEU A 82 12.47 2.61 12.24
C LEU A 82 11.67 2.36 10.96
N ARG A 83 10.64 1.50 11.03
CA ARG A 83 9.73 1.26 9.90
C ARG A 83 8.91 2.52 9.58
N PHE A 84 8.37 3.19 10.58
CA PHE A 84 7.68 4.47 10.44
C PHE A 84 8.58 5.49 9.76
N ALA A 85 9.77 5.76 10.32
CA ALA A 85 10.71 6.73 9.79
C ALA A 85 11.10 6.42 8.34
N LYS A 86 11.34 5.14 8.01
CA LYS A 86 11.66 4.71 6.65
C LYS A 86 10.52 4.94 5.66
N LEU A 87 9.30 4.52 6.00
CA LEU A 87 8.15 4.61 5.08
C LEU A 87 7.62 6.04 4.99
N PHE A 88 7.44 6.69 6.13
CA PHE A 88 6.96 8.06 6.21
C PHE A 88 7.97 9.04 5.60
N GLY A 89 9.27 8.88 5.89
CA GLY A 89 10.31 9.73 5.29
C GLY A 89 10.40 9.60 3.78
N LEU A 90 10.21 8.39 3.24
CA LEU A 90 10.10 8.17 1.79
C LEU A 90 8.82 8.78 1.22
N GLY A 91 7.71 8.72 1.95
CA GLY A 91 6.47 9.44 1.62
C GLY A 91 6.72 10.95 1.50
N VAL A 92 7.37 11.56 2.50
CA VAL A 92 7.70 12.99 2.49
C VAL A 92 8.59 13.36 1.30
N LEU A 93 9.55 12.48 0.94
CA LEU A 93 10.38 12.67 -0.25
C LEU A 93 9.54 12.65 -1.55
N ILE A 94 8.52 11.79 -1.63
CA ILE A 94 7.57 11.77 -2.75
C ILE A 94 6.73 13.05 -2.75
N THR A 95 6.25 13.52 -1.60
CA THR A 95 5.53 14.79 -1.48
C THR A 95 6.38 15.95 -1.99
N LEU A 96 7.63 16.06 -1.56
CA LEU A 96 8.54 17.12 -2.01
C LEU A 96 8.78 17.04 -3.52
N THR A 97 9.08 15.85 -4.03
CA THR A 97 9.32 15.64 -5.47
C THR A 97 8.08 16.01 -6.29
N THR A 98 6.89 15.56 -5.89
CA THR A 98 5.65 15.85 -6.60
C THR A 98 5.21 17.31 -6.46
N TYR A 99 5.51 17.96 -5.34
CA TYR A 99 5.26 19.39 -5.15
C TYR A 99 6.13 20.27 -6.06
N LEU A 100 7.39 19.87 -6.28
CA LEU A 100 8.33 20.61 -7.13
C LEU A 100 8.14 20.36 -8.62
N LEU A 101 7.73 19.14 -9.01
CA LEU A 101 7.63 18.73 -10.41
C LEU A 101 6.22 18.86 -11.01
N LEU A 102 5.16 18.84 -10.18
CA LEU A 102 3.78 18.87 -10.66
C LEU A 102 3.08 20.15 -10.23
N GLU A 103 2.37 20.79 -11.15
CA GLU A 103 1.53 21.96 -10.86
C GLU A 103 0.29 21.61 -10.04
N ARG A 104 -0.24 20.39 -10.22
CA ARG A 104 -1.41 19.86 -9.51
C ARG A 104 -1.19 18.38 -9.19
N GLY A 105 -1.86 17.86 -8.16
CA GLY A 105 -1.81 16.43 -7.85
C GLY A 105 -0.67 16.02 -6.90
N THR A 106 -0.07 16.98 -6.20
CA THR A 106 0.92 16.72 -5.14
C THR A 106 0.42 15.66 -4.16
N ILE A 107 1.26 14.68 -3.85
CA ILE A 107 0.91 13.55 -2.98
C ILE A 107 1.12 13.97 -1.53
N TYR A 108 0.09 14.51 -0.88
CA TYR A 108 0.16 14.95 0.52
C TYR A 108 0.08 13.80 1.54
N PHE A 109 -0.73 12.77 1.24
CA PHE A 109 -0.91 11.63 2.16
C PHE A 109 -1.16 10.32 1.38
N GLY A 110 -0.16 9.90 0.61
CA GLY A 110 -0.18 8.63 -0.14
C GLY A 110 0.04 7.38 0.71
N VAL A 111 0.11 6.22 0.04
CA VAL A 111 0.18 4.90 0.70
C VAL A 111 1.40 4.72 1.61
N LEU A 112 2.54 5.34 1.33
CA LEU A 112 3.74 5.24 2.18
C LEU A 112 3.60 6.01 3.50
N HIS A 113 2.98 7.20 3.48
CA HIS A 113 2.64 7.93 4.70
C HIS A 113 1.72 7.09 5.56
N PHE A 114 0.64 6.59 4.95
CA PHE A 114 -0.32 5.72 5.59
C PHE A 114 0.32 4.48 6.20
N LEU A 115 1.12 3.71 5.45
CA LEU A 115 1.77 2.50 5.96
C LEU A 115 2.79 2.81 7.08
N GLY A 116 3.42 3.98 7.03
CA GLY A 116 4.21 4.51 8.14
C GLY A 116 3.34 4.67 9.38
N VAL A 117 2.31 5.51 9.31
CA VAL A 117 1.38 5.79 10.43
C VAL A 117 0.71 4.53 10.95
N ALA A 118 0.19 3.67 10.06
CA ALA A 118 -0.46 2.41 10.40
C ALA A 118 0.47 1.47 11.17
N SER A 119 1.78 1.51 10.93
CA SER A 119 2.75 0.68 11.66
C SER A 119 2.89 1.05 13.13
N LEU A 120 2.57 2.30 13.51
CA LEU A 120 2.47 2.74 14.90
C LEU A 120 1.05 2.57 15.44
N LEU A 121 0.05 2.95 14.63
CA LEU A 121 -1.36 2.93 15.03
C LEU A 121 -1.86 1.53 15.38
N VAL A 122 -1.31 0.48 14.76
CA VAL A 122 -1.67 -0.93 15.02
C VAL A 122 -1.18 -1.46 16.37
N ILE A 123 -0.24 -0.80 17.05
CA ILE A 123 0.37 -1.29 18.30
C ILE A 123 -0.67 -1.73 19.36
N PRO A 124 -1.68 -0.92 19.72
CA PRO A 124 -2.72 -1.34 20.66
C PRO A 124 -3.60 -2.49 20.14
N PHE A 125 -3.73 -2.64 18.82
CA PHE A 125 -4.58 -3.66 18.18
C PHE A 125 -3.91 -5.03 18.07
N TYR A 126 -2.61 -5.16 18.40
CA TYR A 126 -1.96 -6.48 18.39
C TYR A 126 -2.50 -7.45 19.43
N GLN A 127 -2.99 -6.96 20.56
CA GLN A 127 -3.57 -7.81 21.60
C GLN A 127 -4.85 -8.51 21.14
N LEU A 128 -5.54 -7.95 20.15
CA LEU A 128 -6.78 -8.47 19.61
C LEU A 128 -6.56 -9.62 18.62
N GLY A 129 -5.43 -9.63 17.90
CA GLY A 129 -5.13 -10.64 16.89
C GLY A 129 -6.25 -10.80 15.87
N TRP A 130 -6.83 -12.00 15.79
CA TRP A 130 -7.96 -12.27 14.87
C TRP A 130 -9.20 -11.42 15.19
N LYS A 131 -9.37 -10.96 16.43
CA LYS A 131 -10.51 -10.12 16.85
C LYS A 131 -10.49 -8.72 16.21
N ASN A 132 -9.40 -8.34 15.55
CA ASN A 132 -9.35 -7.12 14.73
C ASN A 132 -10.42 -7.09 13.63
N ILE A 133 -10.99 -8.24 13.26
CA ILE A 133 -12.14 -8.31 12.36
C ILE A 133 -13.37 -7.56 12.88
N PHE A 134 -13.56 -7.45 14.19
CA PHE A 134 -14.69 -6.72 14.79
C PHE A 134 -14.44 -5.21 14.85
N ILE A 135 -13.18 -4.79 14.86
CA ILE A 135 -12.78 -3.38 14.90
C ILE A 135 -12.67 -2.79 13.49
N ALA A 136 -12.26 -3.58 12.50
CA ALA A 136 -12.11 -3.11 11.12
C ALA A 136 -13.36 -2.39 10.56
N PRO A 137 -14.60 -2.87 10.78
CA PRO A 137 -15.82 -2.19 10.34
C PRO A 137 -15.95 -0.75 10.84
N LEU A 138 -15.46 -0.44 12.05
CA LEU A 138 -15.47 0.94 12.58
C LEU A 138 -14.71 1.90 11.67
N PHE A 139 -13.54 1.48 11.18
CA PHE A 139 -12.73 2.28 10.27
C PHE A 139 -13.31 2.30 8.85
N LEU A 140 -13.86 1.17 8.38
CA LEU A 140 -14.48 1.09 7.06
C LEU A 140 -15.71 2.00 6.95
N LEU A 141 -16.61 1.95 7.94
CA LEU A 141 -17.82 2.75 8.01
C LEU A 141 -17.54 4.20 8.41
N GLY A 142 -16.49 4.44 9.19
CA GLY A 142 -16.06 5.80 9.56
C GLY A 142 -15.73 6.68 8.35
N ARG A 143 -15.43 6.09 7.19
CA ARG A 143 -15.32 6.82 5.91
C ARG A 143 -16.57 7.63 5.58
N GLU A 144 -17.77 7.07 5.80
CA GLU A 144 -19.02 7.75 5.45
C GLU A 144 -19.28 8.96 6.37
N ILE A 145 -18.77 8.94 7.60
CA ILE A 145 -18.84 10.08 8.51
C ILE A 145 -17.84 11.15 8.08
N VAL A 146 -16.60 10.75 7.80
CA VAL A 146 -15.51 11.69 7.52
C VAL A 146 -15.67 12.37 6.15
N ARG A 147 -16.26 11.69 5.16
CA ARG A 147 -16.43 12.25 3.81
C ARG A 147 -17.32 13.51 3.80
N GLU A 148 -18.25 13.62 4.75
CA GLU A 148 -19.16 14.76 4.84
C GLU A 148 -18.54 15.95 5.62
N ILE A 149 -17.35 15.77 6.19
CA ILE A 149 -16.63 16.81 6.93
C ILE A 149 -15.55 17.40 6.04
N HIS A 150 -15.58 18.72 5.87
CA HIS A 150 -14.60 19.47 5.10
C HIS A 150 -13.84 20.46 5.99
N ALA A 151 -12.54 20.58 5.73
CA ALA A 151 -11.69 21.57 6.38
C ALA A 151 -10.60 22.01 5.41
N GLU A 152 -10.32 23.31 5.37
CA GLU A 152 -9.26 23.90 4.54
C GLU A 152 -7.85 23.47 4.98
N SER A 153 -7.73 22.96 6.21
CA SER A 153 -6.46 22.54 6.79
C SER A 153 -6.01 21.17 6.26
N LEU A 154 -4.83 21.14 5.64
CA LEU A 154 -4.19 19.89 5.18
C LEU A 154 -3.78 18.95 6.33
N PHE A 155 -3.74 19.44 7.57
CA PHE A 155 -3.39 18.63 8.74
C PHE A 155 -4.42 17.51 9.03
N LEU A 156 -5.65 17.64 8.52
CA LEU A 156 -6.71 16.65 8.73
C LEU A 156 -6.82 15.62 7.60
N LEU A 157 -6.01 15.74 6.53
CA LEU A 157 -5.92 14.75 5.45
C LEU A 157 -5.66 13.32 5.95
N PRO A 158 -4.79 13.07 6.95
CA PRO A 158 -4.60 11.72 7.45
C PRO A 158 -5.88 11.06 7.97
N LEU A 159 -6.85 11.84 8.44
CA LEU A 159 -8.13 11.31 8.93
C LEU A 159 -9.13 11.06 7.79
N GLY A 160 -8.92 11.61 6.60
CA GLY A 160 -9.88 11.55 5.50
C GLY A 160 -10.64 12.86 5.27
N ILE A 161 -10.46 13.86 6.13
CA ILE A 161 -11.11 15.18 6.03
C ILE A 161 -10.33 15.99 5.00
N THR A 162 -10.98 16.35 3.90
CA THR A 162 -10.34 17.07 2.78
C THR A 162 -10.94 18.47 2.59
N PRO A 163 -10.15 19.43 2.08
CA PRO A 163 -10.68 20.69 1.55
C PRO A 163 -11.70 20.46 0.43
N HIS A 164 -12.48 21.48 0.10
CA HIS A 164 -13.33 21.44 -1.08
C HIS A 164 -12.50 21.30 -2.35
N GLN A 165 -12.97 20.46 -3.29
CA GLN A 165 -12.30 20.21 -4.58
C GLN A 165 -10.85 19.69 -4.47
N PHE A 166 -10.50 19.05 -3.36
CA PHE A 166 -9.19 18.48 -3.14
C PHE A 166 -8.86 17.36 -4.16
N PHE A 167 -7.71 17.48 -4.81
CA PHE A 167 -7.20 16.50 -5.77
C PHE A 167 -5.73 16.17 -5.47
N THR A 168 -5.41 14.89 -5.47
CA THR A 168 -4.07 14.31 -5.30
C THR A 168 -3.98 13.03 -6.12
N LEU A 169 -2.80 12.71 -6.64
CA LEU A 169 -2.57 11.49 -7.42
C LEU A 169 -2.63 10.22 -6.56
N ASP A 170 -2.30 10.33 -5.28
CA ASP A 170 -2.35 9.22 -4.33
C ASP A 170 -2.92 9.69 -2.97
N TYR A 171 -3.87 8.94 -2.42
CA TYR A 171 -4.53 9.28 -1.16
C TYR A 171 -4.99 8.06 -0.36
N PHE A 172 -4.38 7.86 0.81
CA PHE A 172 -4.65 6.74 1.70
C PHE A 172 -4.96 7.21 3.13
N PRO A 173 -6.11 7.85 3.38
CA PRO A 173 -6.49 8.26 4.74
C PRO A 173 -6.70 7.06 5.69
N ILE A 174 -6.62 7.30 7.00
CA ILE A 174 -6.85 6.28 8.04
C ILE A 174 -8.23 5.63 7.86
N PHE A 175 -9.25 6.41 7.56
CA PHE A 175 -10.60 5.93 7.22
C PHE A 175 -10.74 5.92 5.70
N PRO A 176 -10.91 4.77 5.02
CA PRO A 176 -11.15 3.42 5.55
C PRO A 176 -9.91 2.52 5.66
N TRP A 177 -8.74 2.96 5.17
CA TRP A 177 -7.64 2.05 4.86
C TRP A 177 -7.04 1.34 6.07
N PHE A 178 -7.11 1.94 7.26
CA PHE A 178 -6.68 1.26 8.48
C PHE A 178 -7.58 0.07 8.83
N GLY A 179 -8.88 0.14 8.49
CA GLY A 179 -9.78 -1.01 8.60
C GLY A 179 -9.34 -2.18 7.72
N VAL A 180 -8.97 -1.90 6.47
CA VAL A 180 -8.41 -2.91 5.54
C VAL A 180 -7.08 -3.46 6.08
N PHE A 181 -6.22 -2.61 6.63
CA PHE A 181 -4.98 -3.03 7.26
C PHE A 181 -5.24 -3.97 8.45
N LEU A 182 -6.22 -3.65 9.30
CA LEU A 182 -6.65 -4.47 10.42
C LEU A 182 -7.23 -5.82 9.96
N LEU A 183 -8.01 -5.87 8.88
CA LEU A 183 -8.44 -7.15 8.28
C LEU A 183 -7.23 -8.01 7.91
N GLY A 184 -6.21 -7.41 7.30
CA GLY A 184 -4.92 -8.06 7.07
C GLY A 184 -4.29 -8.64 8.34
N THR A 185 -4.27 -7.87 9.43
CA THR A 185 -3.77 -8.37 10.73
C THR A 185 -4.63 -9.50 11.29
N ALA A 186 -5.95 -9.45 11.11
CA ALA A 186 -6.88 -10.48 11.57
C ALA A 186 -6.66 -11.80 10.83
N VAL A 187 -6.52 -11.75 9.50
CA VAL A 187 -6.14 -12.89 8.67
C VAL A 187 -4.79 -13.45 9.12
N GLY A 188 -3.82 -12.58 9.41
CA GLY A 188 -2.55 -12.98 10.03
C GLY A 188 -2.75 -13.75 11.34
N GLY A 189 -3.64 -13.28 12.21
CA GLY A 189 -3.98 -13.93 13.49
C GLY A 189 -4.60 -15.31 13.33
N ILE A 190 -5.38 -15.52 12.27
CA ILE A 190 -6.05 -16.80 11.95
C ILE A 190 -5.07 -17.79 11.31
N LEU A 191 -4.34 -17.34 10.28
CA LEU A 191 -3.51 -18.19 9.43
C LEU A 191 -2.10 -18.39 9.97
N TYR A 192 -1.57 -17.41 10.72
CA TYR A 192 -0.23 -17.41 11.27
C TYR A 192 -0.21 -17.14 12.79
N PRO A 193 -0.90 -17.96 13.61
CA PRO A 193 -0.85 -17.83 15.07
C PRO A 193 0.60 -17.96 15.56
N ASN A 194 1.01 -17.11 16.50
CA ASN A 194 2.39 -17.05 17.00
C ASN A 194 3.46 -16.82 15.90
N GLY A 195 3.04 -16.35 14.72
CA GLY A 195 3.92 -16.12 13.58
C GLY A 195 4.39 -17.38 12.86
N GLN A 196 3.73 -18.51 13.11
CA GLN A 196 3.93 -19.80 12.46
C GLN A 196 2.72 -20.14 11.60
N ARG A 197 2.95 -20.72 10.42
CA ARG A 197 1.89 -21.09 9.47
C ARG A 197 1.04 -22.23 10.06
N LYS A 198 -0.29 -22.10 10.05
CA LYS A 198 -1.23 -23.13 10.54
C LYS A 198 -1.53 -24.23 9.52
N PHE A 199 -1.33 -23.95 8.24
CA PHE A 199 -1.63 -24.85 7.13
C PHE A 199 -0.35 -25.44 6.53
N ASN A 200 -0.47 -26.61 5.92
CA ASN A 200 0.63 -27.20 5.17
C ASN A 200 0.51 -26.78 3.69
N ILE A 201 1.61 -26.33 3.12
CA ILE A 201 1.71 -25.97 1.70
C ILE A 201 3.05 -26.52 1.22
N SER A 202 3.02 -27.28 0.13
CA SER A 202 4.23 -27.74 -0.55
C SER A 202 4.98 -26.54 -1.13
N ASN A 203 6.31 -26.61 -1.11
CA ASN A 203 7.09 -25.68 -1.91
C ASN A 203 6.85 -26.04 -3.38
N LEU A 204 6.45 -25.04 -4.16
CA LEU A 204 6.30 -25.18 -5.60
C LEU A 204 7.62 -24.78 -6.25
N ASP A 205 8.27 -25.72 -6.94
CA ASP A 205 9.43 -25.43 -7.75
C ASP A 205 8.95 -24.95 -9.13
N ASN A 206 8.71 -23.64 -9.25
CA ASN A 206 8.24 -23.03 -10.49
C ASN A 206 8.92 -21.67 -10.69
N PRO A 207 9.62 -21.46 -11.82
CA PRO A 207 10.37 -20.24 -12.07
C PRO A 207 9.50 -18.98 -12.12
N VAL A 208 8.24 -19.09 -12.54
CA VAL A 208 7.29 -17.97 -12.55
C VAL A 208 6.91 -17.56 -11.13
N ILE A 209 6.67 -18.54 -10.25
CA ILE A 209 6.38 -18.29 -8.84
C ILE A 209 7.59 -17.65 -8.16
N ASP A 210 8.79 -18.15 -8.41
CA ASP A 210 10.03 -17.59 -7.88
C ASP A 210 10.25 -16.15 -8.32
N PHE A 211 9.96 -15.83 -9.58
CA PHE A 211 10.02 -14.47 -10.11
C PHE A 211 9.01 -13.54 -9.43
N ILE A 212 7.75 -13.96 -9.29
CA ILE A 212 6.72 -13.18 -8.59
C ILE A 212 7.11 -12.99 -7.11
N CYS A 213 7.64 -14.02 -6.46
CA CYS A 213 8.17 -13.89 -5.10
C CYS A 213 9.34 -12.92 -5.04
N PHE A 214 10.23 -12.90 -6.04
CA PHE A 214 11.32 -11.93 -6.14
C PHE A 214 10.80 -10.49 -6.20
N LEU A 215 9.77 -10.24 -7.01
CA LEU A 215 9.08 -8.95 -7.05
C LEU A 215 8.49 -8.59 -5.67
N GLY A 216 7.83 -9.53 -5.00
CA GLY A 216 7.28 -9.37 -3.66
C GLY A 216 8.33 -9.14 -2.55
N ARG A 217 9.54 -9.67 -2.72
CA ARG A 217 10.67 -9.40 -1.79
C ARG A 217 11.26 -8.01 -1.97
N ASN A 218 11.15 -7.44 -3.17
CA ASN A 218 11.71 -6.14 -3.56
C ASN A 218 10.66 -5.03 -3.73
N THR A 219 9.42 -5.27 -3.30
CA THR A 219 8.25 -4.39 -3.50
C THR A 219 8.52 -2.92 -3.24
N LEU A 220 9.15 -2.56 -2.12
CA LEU A 220 9.39 -1.15 -1.78
C LEU A 220 10.31 -0.45 -2.80
N LYS A 221 11.35 -1.13 -3.30
CA LYS A 221 12.25 -0.54 -4.30
C LYS A 221 11.53 -0.33 -5.62
N ILE A 222 10.80 -1.36 -6.06
CA ILE A 222 10.05 -1.30 -7.32
C ILE A 222 8.96 -0.23 -7.24
N TYR A 223 8.24 -0.15 -6.12
CA TYR A 223 7.23 0.89 -5.85
C TYR A 223 7.76 2.32 -5.94
N VAL A 224 9.01 2.58 -5.54
CA VAL A 224 9.58 3.94 -5.63
C VAL A 224 10.02 4.25 -7.05
N ILE A 225 10.54 3.25 -7.75
CA ILE A 225 11.18 3.42 -9.06
C ILE A 225 10.15 3.40 -10.20
N HIS A 226 9.02 2.70 -10.05
CA HIS A 226 8.10 2.51 -11.17
C HIS A 226 7.52 3.82 -11.70
N GLN A 227 7.12 4.76 -10.83
CA GLN A 227 6.45 5.99 -11.28
C GLN A 227 7.41 6.91 -12.06
N PRO A 228 8.63 7.20 -11.57
CA PRO A 228 9.62 7.92 -12.38
C PRO A 228 9.95 7.23 -13.71
N VAL A 229 9.99 5.89 -13.72
CA VAL A 229 10.27 5.13 -14.95
C VAL A 229 9.11 5.25 -15.95
N PHE A 230 7.86 5.04 -15.51
CA PHE A 230 6.69 5.13 -16.41
C PHE A 230 6.52 6.54 -16.96
N VAL A 231 6.55 7.55 -16.09
CA VAL A 231 6.44 8.95 -16.50
C VAL A 231 7.60 9.33 -17.40
N GLY A 232 8.84 8.96 -17.06
CA GLY A 232 10.02 9.26 -17.86
C GLY A 232 9.97 8.63 -19.27
N LEU A 233 9.53 7.39 -19.38
CA LEU A 233 9.35 6.71 -20.68
C LEU A 233 8.27 7.40 -21.52
N LEU A 234 7.13 7.75 -20.92
CA LEU A 234 6.07 8.46 -21.64
C LEU A 234 6.50 9.87 -22.06
N MET A 235 7.25 10.58 -21.22
CA MET A 235 7.82 11.88 -21.57
C MET A 235 8.78 11.79 -22.76
N LEU A 236 9.63 10.76 -22.83
CA LEU A 236 10.54 10.55 -23.96
C LEU A 236 9.81 10.31 -25.29
N ILE A 237 8.63 9.70 -25.23
CA ILE A 237 7.83 9.40 -26.43
C ILE A 237 6.96 10.61 -26.82
N TYR A 238 6.42 11.36 -25.85
CA TYR A 238 5.36 12.35 -26.07
C TYR A 238 5.73 13.82 -25.78
N GLY A 239 6.94 14.10 -25.30
CA GLY A 239 7.53 15.45 -25.34
C GLY A 239 7.25 16.38 -24.15
N GLY A 240 6.67 15.89 -23.04
CA GLY A 240 6.50 16.69 -21.83
C GLY A 240 5.63 16.02 -20.77
N LEU A 241 5.56 16.60 -19.56
CA LEU A 241 4.57 16.20 -18.55
C LEU A 241 3.17 16.54 -19.07
N PRO A 242 2.15 15.70 -18.83
CA PRO A 242 0.79 16.03 -19.20
C PRO A 242 0.40 17.29 -18.44
N ASN A 243 -0.13 18.29 -19.15
CA ASN A 243 -0.79 19.42 -18.49
C ASN A 243 -1.92 18.83 -17.66
N LEU A 244 -1.78 18.81 -16.32
CA LEU A 244 -2.84 18.40 -15.39
C LEU A 244 -3.93 19.50 -15.29
N GLY A 245 -4.31 20.05 -16.45
CA GLY A 245 -5.35 21.03 -16.65
C GLY A 245 -6.69 20.34 -16.82
N VAL A 246 -7.51 20.43 -15.77
CA VAL A 246 -8.98 20.44 -15.85
C VAL A 246 -9.45 21.63 -15.04
#